data_AF-A0AAD9PSJ6-F1
#
_entry.id   AF-A0AAD9PSJ6-F1
#
_cell.length_a   1.000
_cell.length_b   1.000
_cell.length_c   1.000
_cell.angle_alpha   90.00
_cell.angle_beta   90.00
_cell.angle_gamma   90.00
#
_symmetry.space_group_name_H-M   'P 1'
#
loop_
_entity.id
_entity.type
_entity.pdbx_description
1 polymer ?
#
loop_
_entity_poly.entity_id
_entity_poly.type
_entity_poly.pdbx_seq_one_letter_code
_entity_poly.pdbx_strand_id
1 'polypeptide(L)'
;MHDYSKPFGEKKLRFSEWLVQKLDENQVPGVRWIDRNRGTFTIPWKHGSANGWTIGNFAIFKQWAEHSGKHKDGRNNPDPSKWKTNFRCTLNALPCFTEIRERSHPRGPQAFKIFKMSRSTLRKLDRKNRRETDHSKPPEQLSPADKQIIEMVDEMERIGTSTEKTFLPSSPLSPFPAFETFIVNSKDYASISCYLSAWNAMAVDRFVANAKDDTHEVEPTSDPDE
;
A
#
# COMPACT_ATOMS: atom_id res chain seq x y z
N MET A 1 -15.53 25.78 -1.85
CA MET A 1 -15.38 24.93 -3.04
C MET A 1 -14.03 24.24 -2.93
N HIS A 2 -14.01 22.93 -2.64
CA HIS A 2 -12.76 22.17 -2.58
C HIS A 2 -12.44 21.66 -3.99
N ASP A 3 -11.27 21.99 -4.51
CA ASP A 3 -10.78 21.56 -5.81
C ASP A 3 -10.33 20.09 -5.73
N TYR A 4 -11.14 19.19 -6.30
CA TYR A 4 -10.90 17.74 -6.33
C TYR A 4 -9.98 17.31 -7.49
N SER A 5 -9.38 18.24 -8.24
CA SER A 5 -8.51 17.93 -9.39
C SER A 5 -7.08 17.51 -8.99
N LYS A 6 -6.78 17.34 -7.69
CA LYS A 6 -5.49 16.77 -7.30
C LYS A 6 -5.51 15.27 -7.61
N PRO A 7 -4.70 14.78 -8.57
CA PRO A 7 -4.56 13.35 -8.77
C PRO A 7 -4.14 12.74 -7.43
N PHE A 8 -4.73 11.60 -7.08
CA PHE A 8 -4.43 10.82 -5.88
C PHE A 8 -2.93 10.93 -5.57
N GLY A 9 -2.61 11.74 -4.55
CA GLY A 9 -1.25 12.22 -4.36
C GLY A 9 -0.32 11.05 -4.15
N GLU A 10 0.68 10.92 -5.02
CA GLU A 10 1.79 9.99 -4.80
C GLU A 10 2.28 10.15 -3.37
N LYS A 11 2.28 9.04 -2.63
CA LYS A 11 2.79 9.03 -1.26
C LYS A 11 4.24 9.47 -1.30
N LYS A 12 4.50 10.66 -0.75
CA LYS A 12 5.85 11.20 -0.64
C LYS A 12 6.74 10.26 0.17
N LEU A 13 7.76 9.72 -0.49
CA LEU A 13 8.72 8.82 0.12
C LEU A 13 9.49 9.48 1.26
N ARG A 14 9.76 8.71 2.32
CA ARG A 14 10.69 9.11 3.39
C ARG A 14 12.11 9.20 2.82
N PHE A 15 12.98 10.00 3.44
CA PHE A 15 14.36 10.18 2.94
C PHE A 15 15.10 8.85 2.72
N SER A 16 14.96 7.89 3.62
CA SER A 16 15.61 6.58 3.49
C SER A 16 15.08 5.77 2.30
N GLU A 17 13.78 5.82 2.03
CA GLU A 17 13.14 5.16 0.90
C GLU A 17 13.58 5.81 -0.41
N TRP A 18 13.47 7.13 -0.45
CA TRP A 18 13.88 7.97 -1.58
C TRP A 18 15.36 7.77 -1.93
N LEU A 19 16.25 7.75 -0.92
CA LEU A 19 17.68 7.59 -1.17
C LEU A 19 18.02 6.20 -1.69
N VAL A 20 17.38 5.15 -1.17
CA VAL A 20 17.57 3.78 -1.67
C VAL A 20 17.10 3.67 -3.12
N GLN A 21 15.93 4.22 -3.44
CA GLN A 21 15.45 4.28 -4.82
C GLN A 21 16.47 4.99 -5.73
N LYS A 22 16.99 6.15 -5.34
CA LYS A 22 18.00 6.88 -6.13
C LYS A 22 19.32 6.14 -6.29
N LEU A 23 19.72 5.36 -5.28
CA LEU A 23 20.90 4.50 -5.36
C LEU A 23 20.66 3.27 -6.25
N ASP A 24 19.43 2.75 -6.32
CA ASP A 24 19.06 1.64 -7.19
C ASP A 24 18.95 2.09 -8.65
N GLU A 25 18.41 3.28 -8.90
CA GLU A 25 18.30 3.90 -10.22
C GLU A 25 19.68 4.23 -10.84
N ASN A 26 20.72 4.45 -10.03
CA ASN A 26 22.09 4.76 -10.46
C ASN A 26 22.21 5.91 -11.50
N GLN A 27 21.24 6.83 -11.51
CA GLN A 27 21.21 7.94 -12.49
C GLN A 27 22.17 9.08 -12.15
N VAL A 28 22.53 9.25 -10.87
CA VAL A 28 23.37 10.36 -10.44
C VAL A 28 24.84 9.92 -10.40
N PRO A 29 25.74 10.56 -11.18
CA PRO A 29 27.15 10.19 -11.21
C PRO A 29 27.80 10.18 -9.83
N GLY A 30 28.42 9.06 -9.49
CA GLY A 30 29.14 8.85 -8.22
C GLY A 30 28.25 8.53 -7.01
N VAL A 31 26.93 8.67 -7.11
CA VAL A 31 25.97 8.19 -6.11
C VAL A 31 25.58 6.77 -6.46
N ARG A 32 26.21 5.80 -5.80
CA ARG A 32 26.01 4.38 -6.11
C ARG A 32 26.25 3.48 -4.91
N TRP A 33 25.71 2.28 -4.98
CA TRP A 33 26.06 1.20 -4.05
C TRP A 33 27.52 0.77 -4.26
N ILE A 34 28.24 0.62 -3.15
CA ILE A 34 29.51 -0.13 -3.10
C ILE A 34 29.18 -1.59 -2.82
N ASP A 35 28.28 -1.80 -1.86
CA ASP A 35 27.76 -3.10 -1.49
C ASP A 35 26.31 -2.91 -1.06
N ARG A 36 25.38 -3.31 -1.95
CA ARG A 36 23.95 -3.24 -1.69
C ARG A 36 23.55 -4.09 -0.48
N ASN A 37 24.09 -5.31 -0.36
CA ASN A 37 23.74 -6.25 0.72
C ASN A 37 24.16 -5.75 2.10
N ARG A 38 25.32 -5.08 2.19
CA ARG A 38 25.82 -4.45 3.42
C ARG A 38 25.28 -3.04 3.64
N GLY A 39 24.50 -2.51 2.69
CA GLY A 39 23.96 -1.16 2.73
C GLY A 39 25.03 -0.07 2.64
N THR A 40 26.16 -0.34 1.99
CA THR A 40 27.29 0.60 1.87
C THR A 40 27.26 1.30 0.52
N PHE A 41 27.33 2.63 0.52
CA PHE A 41 27.21 3.45 -0.68
C PHE A 41 28.12 4.68 -0.64
N THR A 42 28.38 5.27 -1.81
CA THR A 42 29.17 6.49 -1.99
C THR A 42 28.27 7.66 -2.36
N ILE A 43 28.63 8.86 -1.90
CA ILE A 43 28.06 10.13 -2.35
C ILE A 43 29.21 11.10 -2.67
N PRO A 44 29.22 11.74 -3.85
CA PRO A 44 30.15 12.83 -4.16
C PRO A 44 29.99 13.97 -3.16
N TRP A 45 31.09 14.46 -2.59
CA TRP A 45 31.07 15.47 -1.53
C TRP A 45 31.94 16.69 -1.83
N LYS A 46 32.11 17.00 -3.11
CA LYS A 46 32.94 18.10 -3.59
C LYS A 46 32.62 19.44 -2.91
N HIS A 47 33.67 20.20 -2.60
CA HIS A 47 33.54 21.53 -2.00
C HIS A 47 32.97 22.52 -3.02
N GLY A 48 32.10 23.43 -2.58
CA GLY A 48 31.43 24.39 -3.48
C GLY A 48 32.39 25.35 -4.17
N SER A 49 33.52 25.68 -3.52
CA SER A 49 34.57 26.53 -4.09
C SER A 49 35.64 25.76 -4.90
N ALA A 50 35.51 24.45 -5.07
CA ALA A 50 36.51 23.68 -5.83
C ALA A 50 36.27 23.78 -7.34
N ASN A 51 37.33 23.98 -8.12
CA ASN A 51 37.30 23.99 -9.59
C ASN A 51 36.64 22.72 -10.16
N GLY A 52 35.82 22.87 -11.20
CA GLY A 52 35.04 21.77 -11.79
C GLY A 52 33.75 21.49 -11.02
N TRP A 53 33.02 22.55 -10.68
CA TRP A 53 31.67 22.49 -10.12
C TRP A 53 30.68 22.20 -11.25
N THR A 54 30.15 20.98 -11.32
CA THR A 54 29.26 20.51 -12.40
C THR A 54 27.93 20.05 -11.85
N ILE A 55 26.87 20.14 -12.67
CA ILE A 55 25.49 19.75 -12.30
C ILE A 55 25.43 18.33 -11.76
N GLY A 56 26.18 17.39 -12.34
CA GLY A 56 26.24 16.01 -11.86
C GLY A 56 26.68 15.88 -10.40
N ASN A 57 27.64 16.70 -9.95
CA ASN A 57 28.20 16.60 -8.60
C ASN A 57 27.23 17.07 -7.50
N PHE A 58 26.18 17.81 -7.85
CA PHE A 58 25.16 18.29 -6.89
C PHE A 58 23.75 17.83 -7.21
N ALA A 59 23.56 17.03 -8.27
CA ALA A 59 22.26 16.57 -8.72
C ALA A 59 21.46 15.87 -7.61
N ILE A 60 22.09 15.01 -6.79
CA ILE A 60 21.41 14.34 -5.67
C ILE A 60 20.89 15.34 -4.63
N PHE A 61 21.62 16.43 -4.37
CA PHE A 61 21.21 17.46 -3.42
C PHE A 61 20.02 18.27 -3.98
N LYS A 62 20.06 18.59 -5.28
CA LYS A 62 18.94 19.25 -6.00
C LYS A 62 17.69 18.38 -5.95
N GLN A 63 17.80 17.11 -6.36
CA GLN A 63 16.67 16.17 -6.38
C GLN A 63 16.05 15.97 -4.98
N TRP A 64 16.87 15.96 -3.92
CA TRP A 64 16.33 15.92 -2.55
C TRP A 64 15.60 17.22 -2.17
N ALA A 65 16.12 18.37 -2.56
CA ALA A 65 15.48 19.66 -2.29
C ALA A 65 14.11 19.77 -2.98
N GLU A 66 14.01 19.28 -4.20
CA GLU A 66 12.76 19.15 -4.97
C GLU A 66 11.79 18.18 -4.30
N HIS A 67 12.25 16.96 -3.99
CA HIS A 67 11.41 15.93 -3.36
C HIS A 67 10.90 16.36 -1.98
N SER A 68 11.78 16.93 -1.15
CA SER A 68 11.42 17.45 0.17
C SER A 68 10.49 18.66 0.10
N GLY A 69 10.30 19.28 -1.08
CA GLY A 69 9.46 20.44 -1.31
C GLY A 69 10.06 21.75 -0.77
N LYS A 70 11.33 21.73 -0.36
CA LYS A 70 12.07 22.92 0.08
C LYS A 70 12.50 23.78 -1.12
N HIS A 71 12.58 23.18 -2.31
CA HIS A 71 12.81 23.87 -3.57
C HIS A 71 11.70 23.51 -4.55
N LYS A 72 11.21 24.51 -5.29
CA LYS A 72 10.34 24.35 -6.45
C LYS A 72 10.93 25.22 -7.56
N ASP A 73 11.21 24.61 -8.71
CA ASP A 73 11.70 25.34 -9.88
C ASP A 73 10.74 26.51 -10.19
N GLY A 74 11.31 27.71 -10.37
CA GLY A 74 10.56 28.94 -10.66
C GLY A 74 10.08 29.76 -9.45
N ARG A 75 10.05 29.21 -8.22
CA ARG A 75 9.65 29.98 -7.02
C ARG A 75 10.83 30.46 -6.18
N ASN A 76 11.91 29.68 -6.14
CA ASN A 76 13.11 29.97 -5.36
C ASN A 76 14.33 29.98 -6.28
N ASN A 77 15.24 30.94 -6.12
CA ASN A 77 16.52 30.91 -6.83
C ASN A 77 17.31 29.65 -6.41
N PRO A 78 17.96 28.91 -7.33
CA PRO A 78 18.72 27.72 -6.99
C PRO A 78 19.90 28.07 -6.07
N ASP A 79 19.94 27.44 -4.89
CA ASP A 79 21.02 27.61 -3.91
C ASP A 79 21.61 26.24 -3.54
N PRO A 80 22.66 25.82 -4.24
CA PRO A 80 23.28 24.52 -4.03
C PRO A 80 23.89 24.33 -2.65
N SER A 81 24.32 25.42 -2.00
CA SER A 81 24.86 25.38 -0.65
C SER A 81 23.77 25.02 0.36
N LYS A 82 22.57 25.61 0.20
CA LYS A 82 21.39 25.25 1.01
C LYS A 82 20.96 23.81 0.77
N TRP A 83 20.95 23.34 -0.49
CA TRP A 83 20.60 21.95 -0.80
C TRP A 83 21.54 20.95 -0.14
N LYS A 84 22.86 21.17 -0.25
CA LYS A 84 23.88 20.32 0.40
C LYS A 84 23.75 20.35 1.92
N THR A 85 23.49 21.52 2.50
CA THR A 85 23.29 21.66 3.95
C THR A 85 22.06 20.89 4.42
N ASN A 86 20.92 21.05 3.74
CA ASN A 86 19.70 20.32 4.05
C ASN A 86 19.92 18.81 4.00
N PHE A 87 20.54 18.33 2.91
CA PHE A 87 20.83 16.91 2.73
C PHE A 87 21.72 16.35 3.86
N ARG A 88 22.80 17.06 4.21
CA ARG A 88 23.68 16.70 5.32
C ARG A 88 22.93 16.62 6.65
N CYS A 89 22.09 17.61 6.95
CA CYS A 89 21.29 17.62 8.16
C CYS A 89 20.31 16.44 8.20
N THR A 90 19.65 16.13 7.07
CA THR A 90 18.77 14.96 6.98
C THR A 90 19.51 13.65 7.20
N LEU A 91 20.71 13.48 6.61
CA LEU A 91 21.53 12.30 6.86
C LEU A 91 21.93 12.16 8.34
N ASN A 92 22.43 13.24 8.94
CA ASN A 92 22.91 13.24 10.31
C ASN A 92 21.79 13.07 11.35
N ALA A 93 20.57 13.51 11.03
CA ALA A 93 19.42 13.36 11.92
C ALA A 93 18.89 11.92 11.98
N LEU A 94 19.26 11.07 11.02
CA LEU A 94 18.73 9.71 10.90
C LEU A 94 19.71 8.69 11.48
N PRO A 95 19.36 7.95 12.54
CA PRO A 95 20.27 7.01 13.20
C PRO A 95 20.57 5.76 12.36
N CYS A 96 19.81 5.56 11.27
CA CYS A 96 20.03 4.45 10.36
C CYS A 96 21.21 4.67 9.40
N PHE A 97 21.79 5.87 9.34
CA PHE A 97 22.95 6.17 8.51
C PHE A 97 24.19 6.42 9.37
N THR A 98 25.32 5.91 8.90
CA THR A 98 26.62 6.13 9.54
C THR A 98 27.68 6.39 8.48
N GLU A 99 28.47 7.46 8.65
CA GLU A 99 29.61 7.76 7.77
C GLU A 99 30.79 6.83 8.10
N ILE A 100 31.33 6.13 7.11
CA ILE A 100 32.58 5.36 7.25
C ILE A 100 33.73 6.29 6.87
N ARG A 101 34.30 6.96 7.87
CA ARG A 101 35.31 8.00 7.66
C ARG A 101 36.62 7.44 7.12
N GLU A 102 36.98 6.22 7.52
CA GLU A 102 38.24 5.56 7.20
C GLU A 102 38.38 5.30 5.70
N ARG A 103 37.25 5.13 5.00
CA ARG A 103 37.22 4.88 3.55
C ARG A 103 36.77 6.10 2.75
N SER A 104 36.38 7.18 3.41
CA SER A 104 35.93 8.41 2.77
C SER A 104 37.13 9.27 2.33
N HIS A 105 37.01 9.93 1.19
CA HIS A 105 38.01 10.89 0.70
C HIS A 105 37.35 12.26 0.52
N PRO A 106 37.25 13.09 1.57
CA PRO A 106 36.47 14.32 1.53
C PRO A 106 37.18 15.49 0.82
N ARG A 107 38.41 15.31 0.34
CA ARG A 107 39.25 16.36 -0.27
C ARG A 107 39.69 15.96 -1.67
N GLY A 108 39.99 16.96 -2.50
CA GLY A 108 40.50 16.77 -3.85
C GLY A 108 39.43 16.85 -4.96
N PRO A 109 39.84 16.66 -6.23
CA PRO A 109 38.97 16.81 -7.39
C PRO A 109 37.86 15.76 -7.46
N GLN A 110 38.11 14.56 -6.92
CA GLN A 110 37.16 13.45 -6.82
C GLN A 110 36.74 13.19 -5.37
N ALA A 111 36.37 14.25 -4.64
CA ALA A 111 35.98 14.11 -3.24
C ALA A 111 34.65 13.34 -3.08
N PHE A 112 34.64 12.31 -2.24
CA PHE A 112 33.46 11.49 -1.92
C PHE A 112 33.42 11.10 -0.45
N LYS A 113 32.22 10.75 0.01
CA LYS A 113 31.98 10.16 1.33
C LYS A 113 31.32 8.81 1.19
N ILE A 114 31.70 7.89 2.06
CA ILE A 114 31.11 6.56 2.15
C ILE A 114 30.19 6.53 3.36
N PHE A 115 28.96 6.08 3.12
CA PHE A 115 27.96 5.90 4.16
C PHE A 115 27.52 4.44 4.19
N LYS A 116 27.01 4.05 5.36
CA LYS A 116 26.41 2.75 5.61
C LYS A 116 25.03 2.94 6.18
N MET A 117 24.06 2.28 5.58
CA MET A 117 22.72 2.13 6.12
C MET A 117 22.68 0.90 7.05
N SER A 118 21.93 1.00 8.14
CA SER A 118 21.64 -0.15 9.00
C SER A 118 20.97 -1.29 8.21
N ARG A 119 21.46 -2.51 8.42
CA ARG A 119 20.88 -3.72 7.80
C ARG A 119 19.41 -3.90 8.13
N SER A 120 18.97 -3.52 9.34
CA SER A 120 17.58 -3.63 9.74
C SER A 120 16.68 -2.68 8.94
N THR A 121 17.15 -1.46 8.69
CA THR A 121 16.45 -0.48 7.85
C THR A 121 16.38 -0.96 6.40
N LEU A 122 17.50 -1.40 5.83
CA LEU A 122 17.53 -1.87 4.44
C LEU A 122 16.54 -3.02 4.20
N ARG A 123 16.54 -4.04 5.08
CA ARG A 123 15.60 -5.16 5.01
C ARG A 123 14.14 -4.73 5.12
N LYS A 124 13.84 -3.72 5.95
CA LYS A 124 12.48 -3.16 6.06
C LYS A 124 12.06 -2.48 4.76
N LEU A 125 12.95 -1.73 4.13
CA LEU A 125 12.71 -1.07 2.85
C LEU A 125 12.49 -2.09 1.72
N ASP A 126 13.33 -3.12 1.64
CA ASP A 126 13.20 -4.17 0.62
C ASP A 126 11.86 -4.92 0.75
N ARG A 127 11.43 -5.22 1.99
CA ARG A 127 10.12 -5.83 2.27
C ARG A 127 8.97 -4.92 1.86
N LYS A 128 9.09 -3.62 2.11
CA LYS A 128 8.08 -2.63 1.72
C LYS A 128 7.94 -2.57 0.21
N ASN A 129 9.06 -2.45 -0.51
CA ASN A 129 9.07 -2.39 -1.98
C ASN A 129 8.44 -3.65 -2.59
N ARG A 130 8.72 -4.85 -2.04
CA ARG A 130 8.09 -6.10 -2.51
C ARG A 130 6.57 -6.11 -2.37
N ARG A 131 6.05 -5.57 -1.26
CA ARG A 131 4.58 -5.49 -1.05
C ARG A 131 3.94 -4.51 -2.02
N GLU A 132 4.60 -3.38 -2.28
CA GLU A 132 4.11 -2.40 -3.25
C GLU A 132 4.10 -2.97 -4.67
N THR A 133 5.09 -3.79 -5.06
CA THR A 133 5.10 -4.48 -6.36
C THR A 133 4.04 -5.59 -6.47
N ASP A 134 3.66 -6.23 -5.36
CA ASP A 134 2.67 -7.31 -5.39
C ASP A 134 1.24 -6.75 -5.50
N HIS A 135 0.97 -5.62 -4.84
CA HIS A 135 -0.31 -4.91 -4.93
C HIS A 135 -0.49 -4.09 -6.22
N SER A 136 0.55 -3.94 -7.04
CA SER A 136 0.48 -3.27 -8.35
C SER A 136 0.33 -4.25 -9.52
N LYS A 137 0.17 -5.55 -9.25
CA LYS A 137 -0.37 -6.47 -10.26
C LYS A 137 -1.78 -5.99 -10.66
N PRO A 138 -2.14 -6.03 -11.96
CA PRO A 138 -3.53 -5.84 -12.38
C PRO A 138 -4.43 -6.77 -11.56
N PRO A 139 -5.68 -6.38 -11.23
CA PRO A 139 -6.57 -7.24 -10.47
C PRO A 139 -6.54 -8.63 -11.10
N GLU A 140 -6.11 -9.62 -10.33
CA GLU A 140 -6.24 -11.02 -10.67
C GLU A 140 -7.69 -11.20 -11.15
N GLN A 141 -7.87 -11.78 -12.35
CA GLN A 141 -9.18 -11.98 -12.95
C GLN A 141 -10.15 -12.49 -11.87
N LEU A 142 -11.11 -11.64 -11.49
CA LEU A 142 -12.06 -11.92 -10.39
C LEU A 142 -12.57 -13.35 -10.55
N SER A 143 -12.59 -14.11 -9.46
CA SER A 143 -13.01 -15.51 -9.52
C SER A 143 -14.44 -15.59 -10.07
N PRO A 144 -14.82 -16.71 -10.70
CA PRO A 144 -16.20 -16.87 -11.19
C PRO A 144 -17.25 -16.62 -10.10
N ALA A 145 -16.93 -16.93 -8.84
CA ALA A 145 -17.77 -16.66 -7.69
C ALA A 145 -17.89 -15.15 -7.40
N ASP A 146 -16.79 -14.41 -7.43
CA ASP A 146 -16.82 -12.96 -7.19
C ASP A 146 -17.59 -12.21 -8.28
N LYS A 147 -17.48 -12.66 -9.54
CA LYS A 147 -18.26 -12.12 -10.65
C LYS A 147 -19.76 -12.37 -10.46
N GLN A 148 -20.13 -13.59 -10.03
CA GLN A 148 -21.52 -13.96 -9.78
C GLN A 148 -22.12 -13.20 -8.59
N ILE A 149 -21.32 -12.93 -7.55
CA ILE A 149 -21.73 -12.09 -6.41
C ILE A 149 -22.01 -10.65 -6.88
N ILE A 150 -21.13 -10.08 -7.71
CA ILE A 150 -21.31 -8.71 -8.22
C ILE A 150 -22.57 -8.63 -9.10
N GLU A 151 -22.80 -9.61 -9.97
CA GLU A 151 -24.01 -9.66 -10.82
C GLU A 151 -25.29 -9.78 -9.99
N MET A 152 -25.31 -10.59 -8.93
CA MET A 152 -26.46 -10.70 -8.04
C MET A 152 -26.76 -9.40 -7.28
N VAL A 153 -25.72 -8.69 -6.83
CA VAL A 153 -25.90 -7.39 -6.13
C VAL A 153 -26.46 -6.34 -7.09
N ASP A 154 -25.94 -6.27 -8.31
CA ASP A 154 -26.39 -5.33 -9.35
C ASP A 154 -27.84 -5.63 -9.80
N GLU A 155 -28.22 -6.92 -9.83
CA GLU A 155 -29.59 -7.34 -10.11
C GLU A 155 -30.56 -6.98 -8.97
N MET A 156 -30.17 -7.11 -7.71
CA MET A 156 -30.99 -6.66 -6.58
C MET A 156 -31.19 -5.14 -6.54
N GLU A 157 -30.16 -4.35 -6.88
CA GLU A 157 -30.29 -2.89 -7.03
C GLU A 157 -31.24 -2.53 -8.18
N ARG A 158 -31.25 -3.33 -9.26
CA ARG A 158 -32.17 -3.18 -10.39
C ARG A 158 -33.62 -3.46 -10.00
N ILE A 159 -33.87 -4.50 -9.19
CA ILE A 159 -35.22 -4.89 -8.74
C ILE A 159 -35.77 -3.91 -7.68
N GLY A 160 -34.90 -3.35 -6.82
CA GLY A 160 -35.28 -2.39 -5.77
C GLY A 160 -35.83 -1.03 -6.26
N THR A 161 -35.82 -0.77 -7.57
CA THR A 161 -36.34 0.47 -8.17
C THR A 161 -37.72 0.31 -8.81
N SER A 162 -38.27 -0.91 -8.92
CA SER A 162 -39.60 -1.14 -9.49
C SER A 162 -40.69 -1.19 -8.42
N THR A 163 -41.25 -0.02 -8.10
CA THR A 163 -42.40 0.10 -7.21
C THR A 163 -43.69 -0.15 -8.01
N GLU A 164 -44.19 -1.38 -8.04
CA GLU A 164 -45.62 -1.62 -8.25
C GLU A 164 -46.23 -2.25 -6.99
N LYS A 165 -47.11 -1.49 -6.35
CA LYS A 165 -47.82 -1.85 -5.12
C LYS A 165 -48.95 -2.81 -5.47
N THR A 166 -48.82 -4.09 -5.12
CA THR A 166 -49.97 -5.01 -5.07
C THR A 166 -50.34 -5.24 -3.60
N PHE A 167 -51.44 -4.65 -3.17
CA PHE A 167 -52.07 -4.96 -1.88
C PHE A 167 -52.76 -6.34 -2.00
N LEU A 168 -52.50 -7.24 -1.05
CA LEU A 168 -53.30 -8.45 -0.86
C LEU A 168 -54.15 -8.31 0.43
N PRO A 169 -55.39 -8.84 0.44
CA PRO A 169 -56.29 -8.76 1.58
C PRO A 169 -55.94 -9.80 2.65
N SER A 170 -56.21 -9.45 3.91
CA SER A 170 -55.93 -10.26 5.09
C SER A 170 -56.80 -11.52 5.18
N SER A 171 -56.17 -12.66 5.47
CA SER A 171 -56.85 -13.94 5.71
C SER A 171 -57.15 -14.12 7.21
N PRO A 172 -58.38 -14.51 7.63
CA PRO A 172 -58.85 -14.35 9.00
C PRO A 172 -58.69 -15.58 9.91
N LEU A 173 -57.65 -16.41 9.77
CA LEU A 173 -57.36 -17.51 10.71
C LEU A 173 -55.84 -17.78 10.84
N SER A 174 -55.16 -17.01 11.69
CA SER A 174 -53.79 -17.29 12.15
C SER A 174 -53.64 -16.93 13.64
N PRO A 175 -53.13 -17.83 14.52
CA PRO A 175 -52.98 -17.55 15.95
C PRO A 175 -51.71 -16.75 16.31
N PHE A 176 -50.96 -16.23 15.34
CA PHE A 176 -49.72 -15.49 15.59
C PHE A 176 -49.96 -13.97 15.56
N PRO A 177 -49.75 -13.24 16.67
CA PRO A 177 -49.89 -11.79 16.67
C PRO A 177 -48.65 -11.13 16.05
N ALA A 178 -48.87 -10.50 14.90
CA ALA A 178 -48.14 -9.38 14.33
C ALA A 178 -46.65 -9.56 13.99
N PHE A 179 -46.38 -9.75 12.70
CA PHE A 179 -45.59 -8.76 11.95
C PHE A 179 -45.94 -8.83 10.46
N GLU A 180 -47.05 -8.19 10.10
CA GLU A 180 -47.14 -7.58 8.77
C GLU A 180 -46.11 -6.44 8.73
N THR A 181 -45.06 -6.56 7.90
CA THR A 181 -44.28 -5.38 7.52
C THR A 181 -44.82 -4.84 6.22
N PHE A 182 -45.66 -3.83 6.38
CA PHE A 182 -45.74 -2.75 5.42
C PHE A 182 -44.34 -2.13 5.29
N ILE A 183 -43.61 -2.42 4.21
CA ILE A 183 -42.35 -1.73 3.92
C ILE A 183 -42.71 -0.33 3.41
N VAL A 184 -43.07 0.55 4.33
CA VAL A 184 -42.87 1.98 4.13
C VAL A 184 -41.36 2.20 4.20
N ASN A 185 -40.80 2.42 3.03
CA ASN A 185 -39.72 3.37 2.73
C ASN A 185 -39.04 3.94 3.99
N SER A 186 -38.14 3.16 4.60
CA SER A 186 -37.23 3.71 5.60
C SER A 186 -35.81 3.58 5.07
N LYS A 187 -35.14 4.73 4.98
CA LYS A 187 -33.69 4.89 4.77
C LYS A 187 -32.91 4.47 6.03
N ASP A 188 -33.35 3.42 6.72
CA ASP A 188 -32.66 2.91 7.90
C ASP A 188 -31.74 1.78 7.49
N TYR A 189 -30.45 2.12 7.42
CA TYR A 189 -29.32 1.21 7.21
C TYR A 189 -29.32 -0.01 8.15
N ALA A 190 -30.00 0.10 9.29
CA ALA A 190 -30.16 -0.99 10.24
C ALA A 190 -30.93 -2.18 9.64
N SER A 191 -32.02 -1.93 8.90
CA SER A 191 -32.83 -3.00 8.29
C SER A 191 -32.03 -3.77 7.24
N ILE A 192 -31.30 -3.06 6.37
CA ILE A 192 -30.44 -3.65 5.33
C ILE A 192 -29.34 -4.53 5.97
N SER A 193 -28.78 -4.08 7.09
CA SER A 193 -27.76 -4.85 7.84
C SER A 193 -28.31 -6.16 8.40
N CYS A 194 -29.56 -6.17 8.89
CA CYS A 194 -30.22 -7.39 9.38
C CYS A 194 -30.37 -8.43 8.26
N TYR A 195 -30.79 -7.99 7.07
CA TYR A 195 -30.99 -8.87 5.91
C TYR A 195 -29.66 -9.41 5.37
N LEU A 196 -28.63 -8.57 5.26
CA LEU A 196 -27.31 -9.01 4.81
C LEU A 196 -26.67 -10.00 5.79
N SER A 197 -26.89 -9.80 7.09
CA SER A 197 -26.42 -10.70 8.15
C SER A 197 -27.18 -12.04 8.14
N ALA A 198 -28.50 -12.02 7.99
CA ALA A 198 -29.32 -13.23 7.90
C ALA A 198 -29.01 -14.03 6.62
N TRP A 199 -28.75 -13.35 5.50
CA TRP A 199 -28.37 -13.99 4.24
C TRP A 199 -26.97 -14.62 4.30
N ASN A 200 -25.99 -13.91 4.86
CA ASN A 200 -24.65 -14.48 5.10
C ASN A 200 -24.72 -15.73 6.00
N ALA A 201 -25.59 -15.74 7.02
CA ALA A 201 -25.80 -16.91 7.85
C ALA A 201 -26.38 -18.09 7.05
N MET A 202 -27.40 -17.86 6.22
CA MET A 202 -27.98 -18.90 5.35
C MET A 202 -26.99 -19.42 4.28
N ALA A 203 -26.11 -18.56 3.76
CA ALA A 203 -25.08 -18.94 2.79
C ALA A 203 -23.99 -19.83 3.43
N VAL A 204 -23.62 -19.55 4.67
CA VAL A 204 -22.67 -20.38 5.45
C VAL A 204 -23.29 -21.75 5.76
N ASP A 205 -24.55 -21.81 6.18
CA ASP A 205 -25.23 -23.07 6.48
C ASP A 205 -25.36 -23.99 5.24
N ARG A 206 -25.54 -23.40 4.04
CA ARG A 206 -25.57 -24.16 2.78
C ARG A 206 -24.20 -24.73 2.40
N PHE A 207 -23.11 -24.05 2.77
CA PHE A 207 -21.74 -24.57 2.62
C PHE A 207 -21.41 -25.67 3.63
N VAL A 208 -21.89 -25.54 4.88
CA VAL A 208 -21.70 -26.54 5.94
C VAL A 208 -22.52 -27.80 5.67
N ALA A 209 -23.73 -27.67 5.09
CA ALA A 209 -24.55 -28.81 4.70
C ALA A 209 -23.89 -29.65 3.59
N ASN A 210 -23.24 -29.02 2.62
CA ASN A 210 -22.47 -29.72 1.58
C ASN A 210 -21.17 -30.37 2.09
N ALA A 211 -20.71 -30.03 3.30
CA ALA A 211 -19.50 -30.59 3.90
C ALA A 211 -19.76 -31.82 4.80
N LYS A 212 -21.04 -32.14 5.09
CA LYS A 212 -21.42 -33.26 5.97
C LYS A 212 -21.72 -34.57 5.23
N ASP A 213 -21.63 -34.60 3.91
CA ASP A 213 -21.90 -35.81 3.10
C ASP A 213 -20.68 -36.74 2.93
N ASP A 214 -19.51 -36.37 3.48
CA ASP A 214 -18.23 -37.11 3.30
C ASP A 214 -17.81 -37.99 4.50
N THR A 215 -18.71 -38.31 5.44
CA THR A 215 -18.44 -39.33 6.47
C THR A 215 -18.96 -40.70 6.04
N HIS A 216 -18.11 -41.45 5.35
CA HIS A 216 -18.33 -42.88 5.07
C HIS A 216 -18.07 -43.70 6.36
N GLU A 217 -19.09 -44.45 6.79
CA GLU A 217 -19.07 -45.38 7.91
C GLU A 217 -18.03 -46.51 7.69
N VAL A 218 -17.25 -46.82 8.74
CA VAL A 218 -16.43 -48.04 8.82
C VAL A 218 -17.06 -48.94 9.87
N GLU A 219 -17.65 -50.04 9.40
CA GLU A 219 -18.24 -51.14 10.16
C GLU A 219 -17.23 -51.80 11.14
N PRO A 220 -17.68 -52.34 12.29
CA PRO A 220 -16.81 -52.98 13.27
C PRO A 220 -16.61 -54.47 12.95
N THR A 221 -15.37 -54.90 12.74
CA THR A 221 -15.03 -56.32 12.66
C THR A 221 -14.74 -56.89 14.04
N SER A 222 -15.63 -57.77 14.49
CA SER A 222 -15.53 -58.59 15.69
C SER A 222 -14.39 -59.62 15.61
N ASP A 223 -13.56 -59.68 16.65
CA ASP A 223 -12.70 -60.84 16.95
C ASP A 223 -13.54 -62.00 17.53
N PRO A 224 -13.12 -63.25 17.29
CA PRO A 224 -13.06 -64.19 18.42
C PRO A 224 -11.82 -65.08 18.45
N ASP A 225 -11.41 -65.36 19.69
CA ASP A 225 -10.70 -66.55 20.23
C ASP A 225 -9.30 -66.92 19.71
N GLU A 226 -8.27 -66.68 20.54
CA GLU A 226 -7.53 -67.71 21.31
C GLU A 226 -6.62 -67.07 22.39
#